data_AF-A0A0B3S1E1-F1
#
_entry.id   AF-A0A0B3S1E1-F1
#
_cell.length_a   1.000
_cell.length_b   1.000
_cell.length_c   1.000
_cell.angle_alpha   90.00
_cell.angle_beta   90.00
_cell.angle_gamma   90.00
#
_symmetry.space_group_name_H-M   'P 1'
#
loop_
_entity.id
_entity.type
_entity.pdbx_description
1 polymer ?
#
loop_
_entity_poly.entity_id
_entity_poly.type
_entity_poly.pdbx_seq_one_letter_code
_entity_poly.pdbx_strand_id
1 'polypeptide(L)' 'MDWHELSANWDSMFGKLKRRFPAIDRNRLSEAPRDRRVLTHHIADMHELTLHEARDALEEFMDREDLARRASELESR' A
#
# COMPACT_ATOMS: atom_id res chain seq x y z
N MET A 1 4.03 -3.60 -9.72
CA MET A 1 4.82 -2.80 -8.78
C MET A 1 5.28 -3.72 -7.67
N ASP A 2 6.58 -3.73 -7.38
CA ASP A 2 7.14 -4.57 -6.32
C ASP A 2 7.15 -3.86 -4.95
N TRP A 3 7.20 -4.65 -3.87
CA TRP A 3 7.31 -4.12 -2.50
C TRP A 3 8.49 -3.14 -2.35
N HIS A 4 9.58 -3.40 -3.07
CA HIS A 4 10.78 -2.56 -3.05
C HIS A 4 10.52 -1.15 -3.63
N GLU A 5 9.70 -1.05 -4.69
CA GLU A 5 9.33 0.26 -5.25
C GLU A 5 8.38 1.01 -4.33
N LEU A 6 7.48 0.28 -3.66
CA LEU A 6 6.53 0.84 -2.71
C LEU A 6 7.24 1.34 -1.44
N SER A 7 8.21 0.58 -0.92
CA SER A 7 9.01 1.00 0.24
C SER A 7 9.96 2.16 -0.09
N ALA A 8 10.50 2.20 -1.31
CA ALA A 8 11.32 3.33 -1.78
C ALA A 8 10.52 4.64 -1.89
N ASN A 9 9.22 4.56 -2.24
CA ASN A 9 8.32 5.72 -2.35
C ASN A 9 7.32 5.80 -1.18
N TRP A 10 7.70 5.31 0.00
CA TRP A 10 6.77 5.07 1.09
C TRP A 10 5.94 6.27 1.48
N ASP A 11 6.50 7.48 1.60
CA ASP A 11 5.73 8.66 2.05
C ASP A 11 4.60 9.02 1.07
N SER A 12 4.90 9.02 -0.23
CA SER A 12 3.92 9.23 -1.30
C SER A 12 2.85 8.12 -1.34
N MET A 13 3.29 6.87 -1.23
CA MET A 13 2.40 5.71 -1.24
C MET A 13 1.54 5.65 0.03
N PHE A 14 2.08 6.05 1.18
CA PHE A 14 1.39 6.09 2.46
C PHE A 14 0.21 7.05 2.41
N GLY A 15 0.36 8.22 1.77
CA GLY A 15 -0.76 9.14 1.56
C GLY A 15 -1.91 8.55 0.73
N LYS A 16 -1.61 7.61 -0.18
CA LYS A 16 -2.62 6.88 -0.97
C LYS A 16 -3.19 5.68 -0.20
N LEU A 17 -2.34 4.92 0.48
CA LEU A 17 -2.73 3.86 1.42
C LEU A 17 -3.69 4.41 2.47
N LYS A 18 -3.40 5.55 3.10
CA LYS A 18 -4.26 6.17 4.11
C LYS A 18 -5.63 6.58 3.56
N ARG A 19 -5.72 6.93 2.28
CA ARG A 19 -7.01 7.18 1.61
C ARG A 19 -7.82 5.89 1.43
N ARG A 20 -7.16 4.77 1.13
CA ARG A 20 -7.81 3.45 0.98
C ARG A 20 -8.14 2.79 2.33
N PHE A 21 -7.25 2.96 3.29
CA PHE A 21 -7.25 2.36 4.61
C PHE A 21 -7.15 3.47 5.67
N PRO A 22 -8.27 4.14 6.01
CA PRO A 22 -8.25 5.30 6.91
C PRO A 22 -7.80 4.98 8.34
N ALA A 23 -7.86 3.71 8.75
CA ALA A 23 -7.50 3.28 10.09
C ALA A 23 -5.99 2.97 10.25
N ILE A 24 -5.18 3.03 9.19
CA ILE A 24 -3.73 2.80 9.34
C ILE A 24 -3.07 3.93 10.12
N ASP A 25 -2.15 3.56 11.01
CA ASP A 25 -1.55 4.49 11.95
C ASP A 25 -0.22 5.00 11.38
N ARG A 26 -0.12 6.32 11.14
CA ARG A 26 1.10 6.94 10.61
C ARG A 26 2.25 6.90 11.62
N ASN A 27 1.98 6.97 12.92
CA ASN A 27 3.05 6.92 13.91
C ASN A 27 3.67 5.53 13.96
N ARG A 28 2.84 4.48 13.87
CA ARG A 28 3.32 3.09 13.86
C ARG A 28 3.99 2.70 12.54
N LEU A 29 3.57 3.33 11.44
CA LEU A 29 4.12 3.14 10.09
C LEU A 29 4.86 4.39 9.59
N SER A 30 5.61 5.05 10.49
CA SER A 30 6.40 6.24 10.17
C SER A 30 7.45 5.96 9.10
N GLU A 31 7.94 4.73 9.07
CA GLU A 31 8.94 4.23 8.13
C GLU A 31 8.38 3.07 7.31
N ALA A 32 8.97 2.84 6.14
CA ALA A 32 8.59 1.71 5.30
C ALA A 32 8.88 0.40 6.05
N PRO A 33 7.88 -0.48 6.24
CA PRO A 33 8.13 -1.76 6.87
C PRO A 33 9.09 -2.60 6.00
N ARG A 34 9.99 -3.35 6.65
CA ARG A 34 10.93 -4.24 5.93
C ARG A 34 10.21 -5.30 5.09
N ASP A 35 9.04 -5.74 5.57
CA ASP A 35 8.25 -6.81 4.97
C ASP A 35 6.82 -6.36 4.72
N ARG A 36 6.28 -6.73 3.55
CA ARG A 36 4.85 -6.57 3.22
C ARG A 36 3.93 -7.18 4.28
N ARG A 37 4.36 -8.27 4.92
CA ARG A 37 3.62 -8.99 5.96
C ARG A 37 3.31 -8.10 7.17
N VAL A 38 4.22 -7.22 7.54
CA VAL A 38 4.03 -6.30 8.67
C VAL A 38 2.91 -5.31 8.35
N LEU A 39 2.91 -4.77 7.13
CA LEU A 39 1.83 -3.89 6.68
C LEU A 39 0.50 -4.63 6.55
N THR A 40 0.49 -5.82 5.96
CA THR A 40 -0.72 -6.66 5.84
C THR A 40 -1.32 -6.96 7.21
N HIS A 41 -0.50 -7.33 8.19
CA HIS A 41 -0.98 -7.59 9.54
C HIS A 41 -1.52 -6.33 10.21
N HIS A 42 -0.88 -5.17 10.01
CA HIS A 42 -1.38 -3.90 10.54
C HIS A 42 -2.72 -3.51 9.91
N ILE A 43 -2.89 -3.69 8.61
CA ILE A 43 -4.16 -3.45 7.92
C ILE A 43 -5.24 -4.41 8.42
N ALA A 44 -4.91 -5.69 8.57
CA ALA A 44 -5.82 -6.70 9.11
C ALA A 44 -6.30 -6.34 10.52
N ASP A 45 -5.37 -5.97 11.40
CA ASP A 45 -5.65 -5.59 12.79
C ASP A 45 -6.51 -4.32 12.88
N MET A 46 -6.18 -3.28 12.11
CA MET A 46 -6.89 -2.00 12.16
C MET A 46 -8.26 -2.00 11.47
N HIS A 47 -8.48 -2.92 10.52
CA HIS A 47 -9.73 -3.00 9.76
C HIS A 47 -10.56 -4.24 10.11
N GLU A 48 -10.17 -5.00 11.13
CA GLU A 48 -10.81 -6.26 11.53
C GLU A 48 -10.95 -7.26 10.35
N LEU A 49 -9.99 -7.22 9.43
CA LEU A 49 -9.95 -8.09 8.25
C LEU A 49 -9.13 -9.34 8.55
N THR A 50 -9.40 -10.42 7.82
CA THR A 50 -8.49 -11.56 7.83
C THR A 50 -7.16 -11.20 7.16
N LEU A 51 -6.08 -11.91 7.53
CA LEU A 51 -4.77 -11.75 6.86
C LEU A 51 -4.85 -11.96 5.35
N HIS A 52 -5.77 -12.82 4.89
CA HIS A 52 -5.99 -13.07 3.47
C HIS A 52 -6.60 -11.85 2.78
N GLU A 53 -7.67 -11.29 3.34
CA GLU A 53 -8.34 -10.09 2.80
C GLU A 53 -7.42 -8.88 2.83
N ALA A 54 -6.67 -8.68 3.91
CA ALA A 54 -5.70 -7.58 3.99
C ALA A 54 -4.58 -7.75 2.97
N ARG A 55 -4.18 -9.00 2.66
CA ARG A 55 -3.19 -9.29 1.63
C ARG A 55 -3.75 -8.98 0.25
N ASP A 56 -4.92 -9.50 -0.08
CA ASP A 56 -5.62 -9.23 -1.34
C ASP A 56 -5.85 -7.72 -1.55
N ALA A 57 -6.26 -7.00 -0.51
CA ALA A 57 -6.46 -5.56 -0.59
C ALA A 57 -5.15 -4.78 -0.80
N LEU A 58 -4.04 -5.25 -0.23
CA LEU A 58 -2.72 -4.68 -0.47
C LEU A 58 -2.21 -4.97 -1.88
N GLU A 59 -2.41 -6.20 -2.38
CA GLU A 59 -2.07 -6.60 -3.75
C GLU A 59 -2.89 -5.78 -4.76
N GLU A 60 -4.21 -5.69 -4.59
CA GLU A 60 -5.09 -4.86 -5.41
C GLU A 60 -4.64 -3.40 -5.45
N PHE A 61 -4.21 -2.86 -4.31
CA PHE A 61 -3.68 -1.50 -4.24
C PHE A 61 -2.39 -1.35 -5.07
N MET A 62 -1.44 -2.27 -4.95
CA MET A 62 -0.20 -2.25 -5.73
C MET A 62 -0.46 -2.38 -7.24
N ASP A 63 -1.40 -3.23 -7.64
CA ASP A 63 -1.79 -3.40 -9.04
C ASP A 63 -2.46 -2.14 -9.60
N ARG A 64 -3.35 -1.50 -8.83
CA ARG A 64 -3.96 -0.22 -9.25
C ARG A 64 -2.92 0.87 -9.42
N GLU A 65 -1.92 0.92 -8.54
CA GLU A 65 -0.84 1.91 -8.60
C GLU A 65 0.10 1.64 -9.78
N ASP A 66 0.38 0.37 -10.10
CA ASP A 66 1.08 -0.02 -11.32
C ASP A 66 0.32 0.42 -12.58
N LEU A 67 -0.99 0.15 -12.61
CA LEU A 67 -1.87 0.55 -13.71
C LEU A 67 -1.94 2.08 -13.86
N ALA A 68 -2.09 2.81 -12.76
CA ALA A 68 -2.15 4.27 -12.77
C ALA A 68 -0.84 4.89 -13.28
N ARG A 69 0.31 4.32 -12.90
CA ARG A 69 1.61 4.74 -13.42
C ARG A 69 1.70 4.52 -14.93
N ARG A 70 1.35 3.33 -15.42
CA ARG A 70 1.34 3.00 -16.85
C ARG A 70 0.38 3.88 -17.65
N ALA A 71 -0.78 4.19 -17.09
CA ALA A 71 -1.75 5.11 -17.71
C ALA A 71 -1.16 6.52 -17.85
N SER A 72 -0.52 7.03 -16.81
CA SER A 72 0.15 8.34 -16.85
C SER A 72 1.30 8.40 -17.87
N GLU A 73 2.02 7.29 -18.07
CA GLU A 73 3.08 7.19 -19.09
C GLU A 73 2.51 7.22 -20.53
N LEU A 74 1.32 6.65 -20.74
CA LEU A 74 0.63 6.67 -22.04
C LEU A 74 0.04 8.05 -22.37
N GLU A 75 -0.48 8.77 -21.37
CA GLU A 75 -1.03 10.13 -21.54
C GLU A 75 0.06 11.19 -21.78
N SER A 76 1.31 10.89 -21.42
CA SER A 76 2.45 11.80 -21.61
C SER A 76 3.10 11.71 -23.00
N ARG A 77 2.44 11.06 -23.97
CA ARG A 77 2.99 10.71 -25.28
C ARG A 77 2.14 11.25 -26.42
#